data_AF-A0A349MAX5-F1
#
_entry.id   AF-A0A349MAX5-F1
#
_cell.length_a   1.000
_cell.length_b   1.000
_cell.length_c   1.000
_cell.angle_alpha   90.00
_cell.angle_beta   90.00
_cell.angle_gamma   90.00
#
_symmetry.space_group_name_H-M   'P 1'
#
loop_
_entity.id
_entity.type
_entity.pdbx_description
1 polymer ?
#
loop_
_entity_poly.entity_id
_entity_poly.type
_entity_poly.pdbx_seq_one_letter_code
_entity_poly.pdbx_strand_id
1 'polypeptide(L)'
;LPFFPTTPLDSASLSSVVLVDLSDTLSTTTLEAVGLEVVCNNNGDSGNPCSFLGGNQYCASLVGTPTVQGSYRLDIYVTGWVAVFGFPFSQEEVFGSFVLNFGELGCTDEEADNYNPNAVVDDGSCVLESCFGDVDGDNAVTVSDLLEILAEFGCTEGCTTDVSGDGATTVADLLELLSVFGSSCS
;
A
#
# COMPACT_ATOMS: atom_id res chain seq x y z
N LEU A 1 -6.07 48.76 -10.06
CA LEU A 1 -7.04 49.00 -8.97
C LEU A 1 -6.55 48.19 -7.77
N PRO A 2 -6.34 48.78 -6.59
CA PRO A 2 -5.87 48.02 -5.44
C PRO A 2 -7.02 47.15 -4.95
N PHE A 3 -6.87 45.82 -5.07
CA PHE A 3 -7.82 44.88 -4.49
C PHE A 3 -7.77 45.04 -2.96
N PHE A 4 -8.94 45.17 -2.32
CA PHE A 4 -8.99 45.07 -0.86
C PHE A 4 -8.63 43.62 -0.48
N PRO A 5 -7.75 43.41 0.52
CA PRO A 5 -7.24 42.08 0.89
C PRO A 5 -8.30 41.12 1.46
N THR A 6 -9.58 41.49 1.42
CA THR A 6 -10.71 40.77 2.02
C THR A 6 -11.90 40.65 1.07
N THR A 7 -11.69 40.70 -0.25
CA THR A 7 -12.80 40.49 -1.19
C THR A 7 -13.25 39.03 -1.11
N PRO A 8 -14.52 38.74 -0.77
CA PRO A 8 -15.00 37.35 -0.71
C PRO A 8 -14.90 36.69 -2.08
N LEU A 9 -14.57 35.41 -2.08
CA LEU A 9 -14.51 34.61 -3.30
C LEU A 9 -15.92 34.21 -3.73
N ASP A 10 -16.22 34.29 -5.03
CA ASP A 10 -17.50 33.83 -5.59
C ASP A 10 -17.50 32.32 -5.83
N SER A 11 -16.36 31.74 -6.18
CA SER A 11 -16.18 30.30 -6.28
C SER A 11 -14.70 29.91 -6.32
N ALA A 12 -14.38 28.71 -5.87
CA ALA A 12 -13.06 28.09 -6.05
C ALA A 12 -13.19 26.82 -6.87
N SER A 13 -12.16 26.46 -7.63
CA SER A 13 -12.06 25.16 -8.30
C SER A 13 -10.70 24.55 -8.02
N LEU A 14 -10.67 23.28 -7.62
CA LEU A 14 -9.41 22.53 -7.56
C LEU A 14 -8.89 22.34 -8.99
N SER A 15 -7.75 22.95 -9.30
CA SER A 15 -7.10 22.87 -10.61
C SER A 15 -6.39 21.53 -10.78
N SER A 16 -5.49 21.20 -9.84
CA SER A 16 -4.67 19.99 -9.89
C SER A 16 -4.06 19.70 -8.52
N VAL A 17 -3.57 18.47 -8.36
CA VAL A 17 -2.80 18.05 -7.21
C VAL A 17 -1.55 17.36 -7.73
N VAL A 18 -0.38 17.81 -7.27
CA VAL A 18 0.92 17.32 -7.71
C VAL A 18 1.67 16.78 -6.50
N LEU A 19 2.31 15.63 -6.67
CA LEU A 19 3.24 15.09 -5.70
C LEU A 19 4.66 15.31 -6.18
N VAL A 20 5.53 15.79 -5.31
CA VAL A 20 6.97 15.92 -5.56
C VAL A 20 7.70 14.96 -4.64
N ASP A 21 8.52 14.09 -5.22
CA ASP A 21 9.33 13.15 -4.44
C ASP A 21 10.37 13.92 -3.63
N LEU A 22 10.45 13.67 -2.32
CA LEU A 22 11.42 14.34 -1.44
C LEU A 22 12.81 13.72 -1.51
N SER A 23 12.94 12.50 -2.04
CA SER A 23 14.23 11.86 -2.33
C SER A 23 14.85 12.39 -3.63
N ASP A 24 14.02 12.76 -4.61
CA ASP A 24 14.40 13.49 -5.82
C ASP A 24 13.43 14.64 -6.09
N THR A 25 13.75 15.82 -5.55
CA THR A 25 12.89 17.02 -5.63
C THR A 25 12.65 17.57 -7.04
N LEU A 26 13.30 17.02 -8.07
CA LEU A 26 13.04 17.33 -9.48
C LEU A 26 12.02 16.37 -10.12
N SER A 27 11.73 15.26 -9.44
CA SER A 27 10.75 14.26 -9.84
C SER A 27 9.36 14.62 -9.30
N THR A 28 8.37 14.60 -10.20
CA THR A 28 6.96 14.80 -9.84
C THR A 28 6.15 13.59 -10.29
N THR A 29 5.13 13.24 -9.51
CA THR A 29 4.23 12.13 -9.81
C THR A 29 2.77 12.54 -9.60
N THR A 30 1.85 11.75 -10.13
CA THR A 30 0.40 11.95 -9.96
C THR A 30 -0.10 11.17 -8.75
N LEU A 31 -1.29 11.53 -8.26
CA LEU A 31 -1.95 10.77 -7.19
C LEU A 31 -2.22 9.32 -7.61
N GLU A 32 -2.72 9.12 -8.84
CA GLU A 32 -3.05 7.78 -9.35
C GLU A 32 -1.82 6.87 -9.40
N ALA A 33 -0.66 7.42 -9.77
CA ALA A 33 0.60 6.68 -9.82
C ALA A 33 1.07 6.19 -8.44
N VAL A 34 0.60 6.81 -7.35
CA VAL A 34 0.88 6.38 -5.98
C VAL A 34 -0.32 5.66 -5.33
N GLY A 35 -1.37 5.33 -6.09
CA GLY A 35 -2.55 4.63 -5.57
C GLY A 35 -3.56 5.52 -4.83
N LEU A 36 -3.50 6.84 -5.05
CA LEU A 36 -4.39 7.82 -4.43
C LEU A 36 -5.26 8.54 -5.47
N GLU A 37 -6.38 9.09 -5.02
CA GLU A 37 -7.25 9.95 -5.81
C GLU A 37 -7.86 11.05 -4.95
N VAL A 38 -8.36 12.11 -5.59
CA VAL A 38 -9.15 13.16 -4.92
C VAL A 38 -10.62 12.95 -5.22
N VAL A 39 -11.41 12.86 -4.15
CA VAL A 39 -12.86 12.89 -4.21
C VAL A 39 -13.32 14.26 -3.74
N CYS A 40 -13.88 15.03 -4.67
CA CYS A 40 -14.49 16.32 -4.36
C CYS A 40 -15.95 16.16 -3.96
N ASN A 41 -16.35 16.80 -2.86
CA ASN A 41 -17.73 16.89 -2.44
C ASN A 41 -18.19 18.36 -2.51
N ASN A 42 -18.76 18.72 -3.66
CA ASN A 42 -19.36 20.04 -3.89
C ASN A 42 -20.85 20.11 -3.50
N ASN A 43 -21.38 19.14 -2.76
CA ASN A 43 -22.82 19.02 -2.44
C ASN A 43 -23.77 19.03 -3.67
N GLY A 44 -23.24 18.80 -4.88
CA GLY A 44 -24.00 18.81 -6.13
C GLY A 44 -24.52 20.19 -6.58
N ASP A 45 -24.06 21.28 -5.96
CA ASP A 45 -24.58 22.62 -6.25
C ASP A 45 -23.89 23.34 -7.41
N SER A 46 -22.80 22.76 -7.92
CA SER A 46 -22.08 23.26 -9.09
C SER A 46 -22.09 22.24 -10.23
N GLY A 47 -21.96 22.73 -11.47
CA GLY A 47 -21.90 21.89 -12.68
C GLY A 47 -20.59 21.12 -12.86
N ASN A 48 -19.62 21.27 -11.95
CA ASN A 48 -18.33 20.60 -11.99
C ASN A 48 -17.98 20.03 -10.59
N PRO A 49 -17.70 18.72 -10.45
CA PRO A 49 -17.48 18.05 -9.16
C PRO A 49 -16.48 18.73 -8.23
N CYS A 50 -15.44 19.35 -8.78
CA CYS A 50 -14.37 20.00 -8.01
C CYS A 50 -14.46 21.53 -8.05
N SER A 51 -15.64 22.08 -8.29
CA SER A 51 -15.94 23.51 -8.16
C SER A 51 -16.86 23.77 -6.96
N PHE A 52 -16.49 24.74 -6.14
CA PHE A 52 -17.07 25.08 -4.85
C PHE A 52 -17.58 26.52 -4.90
N LEU A 53 -18.86 26.73 -4.68
CA LEU A 53 -19.46 28.07 -4.74
C LEU A 53 -19.21 28.85 -3.45
N GLY A 54 -19.12 30.16 -3.52
CA GLY A 54 -18.94 31.02 -2.34
C GLY A 54 -20.14 30.92 -1.39
N GLY A 55 -19.89 31.09 -0.09
CA GLY A 55 -20.95 31.20 0.93
C GLY A 55 -21.36 29.90 1.64
N ASN A 56 -20.83 28.75 1.23
CA ASN A 56 -21.01 27.46 1.92
C ASN A 56 -19.66 26.80 2.25
N GLN A 57 -19.70 25.75 3.07
CA GLN A 57 -18.54 24.90 3.34
C GLN A 57 -18.55 23.68 2.41
N TYR A 58 -17.38 23.39 1.84
CA TYR A 58 -17.14 22.24 0.98
C TYR A 58 -15.90 21.48 1.44
N CYS A 59 -15.74 20.24 0.96
CA CYS A 59 -14.55 19.45 1.20
C CYS A 59 -14.10 18.72 -0.06
N ALA A 60 -12.79 18.50 -0.13
CA ALA A 60 -12.17 17.52 -1.00
C ALA A 60 -11.37 16.58 -0.11
N SER A 61 -11.42 15.29 -0.41
CA SER A 61 -10.73 14.25 0.36
C SER A 61 -9.74 13.53 -0.54
N LEU A 62 -8.54 13.33 -0.03
CA LEU A 62 -7.57 12.42 -0.62
C LEU A 62 -7.87 11.01 -0.09
N VAL A 63 -8.11 10.07 -0.98
CA VAL A 63 -8.48 8.68 -0.64
C VAL A 63 -7.65 7.69 -1.46
N GLY A 64 -7.67 6.43 -1.06
CA GLY A 64 -6.94 5.34 -1.72
C GLY A 64 -5.97 4.64 -0.78
N THR A 65 -5.21 3.70 -1.33
CA THR A 65 -4.18 2.93 -0.63
C THR A 65 -2.86 3.12 -1.35
N PRO A 66 -1.82 3.67 -0.66
CA PRO A 66 -0.52 3.87 -1.29
C PRO A 66 0.04 2.56 -1.85
N THR A 67 0.46 2.57 -3.12
CA THR A 67 1.07 1.41 -3.81
C THR A 67 2.59 1.54 -3.98
N VAL A 68 3.15 2.68 -3.57
CA VAL A 68 4.58 2.96 -3.62
C VAL A 68 5.04 3.52 -2.27
N GLN A 69 6.29 3.24 -1.91
CA GLN A 69 6.94 3.86 -0.75
C GLN A 69 7.51 5.23 -1.09
N GLY A 70 7.68 6.06 -0.06
CA GLY A 70 8.45 7.29 -0.15
C GLY A 70 7.80 8.46 0.57
N SER A 71 8.55 9.55 0.61
CA SER A 71 8.09 10.82 1.17
C SER A 71 7.80 11.79 0.04
N TYR A 72 6.58 12.29 -0.03
CA TYR A 72 6.13 13.17 -1.11
C TYR A 72 5.63 14.50 -0.54
N ARG A 73 6.05 15.62 -1.13
CA ARG A 73 5.40 16.92 -0.90
C ARG A 73 4.15 16.99 -1.77
N LEU A 74 3.02 17.32 -1.17
CA LEU A 74 1.75 17.53 -1.85
C LEU A 74 1.54 19.03 -2.09
N ASP A 75 1.44 19.41 -3.36
CA ASP A 75 1.11 20.77 -3.81
C ASP A 75 -0.29 20.76 -4.44
N ILE A 76 -1.20 21.55 -3.87
CA ILE A 76 -2.61 21.66 -4.27
C ILE A 76 -2.81 22.99 -4.98
N TYR A 77 -3.21 22.94 -6.25
CA TYR A 77 -3.48 24.13 -7.07
C TYR A 77 -4.98 24.41 -7.05
N VAL A 78 -5.36 25.62 -6.65
CA VAL A 78 -6.75 26.04 -6.59
C VAL A 78 -6.91 27.36 -7.34
N THR A 79 -7.85 27.38 -8.29
CA THR A 79 -8.24 28.62 -8.96
C THR A 79 -9.44 29.24 -8.25
N GLY A 80 -9.26 30.42 -7.68
CA GLY A 80 -10.34 31.22 -7.13
C GLY A 80 -10.90 32.23 -8.14
N TRP A 81 -12.21 32.46 -8.10
CA TRP A 81 -12.93 33.38 -8.98
C TRP A 81 -13.67 34.47 -8.19
N VAL A 82 -13.69 35.67 -8.73
CA VAL A 82 -14.48 36.80 -8.22
C VAL A 82 -15.02 37.64 -9.38
N ALA A 83 -16.26 38.09 -9.27
CA ALA A 83 -16.93 38.97 -10.21
C ALA A 83 -16.75 40.42 -9.77
N VAL A 84 -16.00 41.19 -10.55
CA VAL A 84 -15.80 42.62 -10.31
C VAL A 84 -16.50 43.39 -11.42
N PHE A 85 -17.53 44.16 -11.05
CA PHE A 85 -18.41 44.87 -12.00
C PHE A 85 -19.05 43.95 -13.07
N GLY A 86 -19.35 42.70 -12.70
CA GLY A 86 -19.95 41.71 -13.60
C GLY A 86 -18.96 41.03 -14.54
N PHE A 87 -17.67 41.30 -14.42
CA PHE A 87 -16.60 40.60 -15.15
C PHE A 87 -15.92 39.59 -14.22
N PRO A 88 -15.79 38.31 -14.64
CA PRO A 88 -15.08 37.31 -13.86
C PRO A 88 -13.57 37.54 -13.92
N PHE A 89 -12.92 37.47 -12.77
CA PHE A 89 -11.48 37.43 -12.61
C PHE A 89 -11.12 36.16 -11.87
N SER A 90 -10.00 35.53 -12.26
CA SER A 90 -9.49 34.33 -11.61
C SER A 90 -8.03 34.49 -11.20
N GLN A 91 -7.66 33.86 -10.10
CA GLN A 91 -6.29 33.72 -9.65
C GLN A 91 -6.06 32.28 -9.18
N GLU A 92 -5.00 31.66 -9.68
CA GLU A 92 -4.54 30.37 -9.17
C GLU A 92 -3.58 30.59 -8.00
N GLU A 93 -3.81 29.86 -6.93
CA GLU A 93 -2.97 29.84 -5.75
C GLU A 93 -2.55 28.39 -5.44
N VAL A 94 -1.35 28.25 -4.90
CA VAL A 94 -0.77 26.96 -4.54
C VAL A 94 -0.75 26.81 -3.03
N PHE A 95 -1.40 25.76 -2.54
CA PHE A 95 -1.34 25.32 -1.16
C PHE A 95 -0.40 24.12 -1.07
N GLY A 96 0.82 24.37 -0.62
CA GLY A 96 1.84 23.34 -0.43
C GLY A 96 2.17 23.09 1.05
N SER A 97 3.35 22.54 1.29
CA SER A 97 3.90 22.24 2.63
C SER A 97 3.24 21.06 3.37
N PHE A 98 2.41 20.28 2.67
CA PHE A 98 1.95 18.99 3.16
C PHE A 98 2.97 17.91 2.77
N VAL A 99 3.31 17.04 3.71
CA VAL A 99 4.21 15.91 3.47
C VAL A 99 3.43 14.62 3.72
N LEU A 100 3.38 13.77 2.71
CA LEU A 100 2.84 12.43 2.78
C LEU A 100 4.01 11.46 2.91
N ASN A 101 4.01 10.64 3.95
CA ASN A 101 4.96 9.56 4.10
C ASN A 101 4.22 8.25 3.89
N PHE A 102 4.49 7.62 2.76
CA PHE A 102 4.10 6.24 2.52
C PHE A 102 5.26 5.41 3.07
N GLY A 103 4.98 4.62 4.10
CA GLY A 103 5.99 3.89 4.89
C GLY A 103 6.78 2.89 4.06
N GLU A 104 7.57 2.07 4.75
CA GLU A 104 8.52 1.19 4.07
C GLU A 104 7.80 0.08 3.30
N LEU A 105 8.38 -0.34 2.18
CA LEU A 105 8.06 -1.64 1.59
C LEU A 105 8.76 -2.73 2.41
N GLY A 106 8.07 -3.85 2.56
CA GLY A 106 8.60 -5.06 3.16
C GLY A 106 7.48 -6.02 3.48
N CYS A 107 7.82 -7.20 3.96
CA CYS A 107 6.81 -8.16 4.36
C CYS A 107 5.95 -7.61 5.51
N THR A 108 4.64 -7.54 5.31
CA THR A 108 3.67 -7.10 6.32
C THR A 108 3.05 -8.26 7.10
N ASP A 109 3.38 -9.50 6.73
CA ASP A 109 2.89 -10.70 7.38
C ASP A 109 3.69 -10.98 8.66
N GLU A 110 3.03 -10.96 9.82
CA GLU A 110 3.66 -11.19 11.12
C GLU A 110 4.17 -12.63 11.28
N GLU A 111 3.71 -13.55 10.44
CA GLU A 111 4.06 -14.97 10.46
C GLU A 111 5.33 -15.25 9.62
N ALA A 112 5.74 -14.33 8.74
CA ALA A 112 6.94 -14.46 7.92
C ALA A 112 8.26 -14.21 8.68
N ASP A 113 9.30 -14.96 8.32
CA ASP A 113 10.66 -14.83 8.87
C ASP A 113 11.28 -13.44 8.65
N ASN A 114 10.91 -12.81 7.54
CA ASN A 114 11.37 -11.48 7.16
C ASN A 114 10.31 -10.39 7.38
N TYR A 115 9.35 -10.62 8.28
CA TYR A 115 8.40 -9.60 8.73
C TYR A 115 9.11 -8.29 9.08
N ASN A 116 8.66 -7.18 8.49
CA ASN A 116 9.12 -5.85 8.81
C ASN A 116 8.01 -5.07 9.53
N PRO A 117 8.13 -4.79 10.84
CA PRO A 117 7.10 -4.04 11.58
C PRO A 117 6.96 -2.57 11.16
N ASN A 118 7.92 -2.04 10.38
CA ASN A 118 7.84 -0.70 9.80
C ASN A 118 7.26 -0.70 8.37
N ALA A 119 7.07 -1.88 7.77
CA ALA A 119 6.46 -1.99 6.47
C ALA A 119 4.96 -1.71 6.56
N VAL A 120 4.47 -0.81 5.72
CA VAL A 120 3.03 -0.49 5.61
C VAL A 120 2.45 -0.88 4.27
N VAL A 121 3.30 -1.32 3.34
CA VAL A 121 2.94 -1.83 2.03
C VAL A 121 3.71 -3.13 1.82
N ASP A 122 2.98 -4.23 1.61
CA ASP A 122 3.56 -5.53 1.28
C ASP A 122 4.22 -5.46 -0.10
N ASP A 123 5.47 -5.86 -0.18
CA ASP A 123 6.23 -5.95 -1.45
C ASP A 123 6.25 -7.37 -2.02
N GLY A 124 5.54 -8.31 -1.39
CA GLY A 124 5.51 -9.71 -1.77
C GLY A 124 6.83 -10.41 -1.50
N SER A 125 7.71 -9.83 -0.69
CA SER A 125 8.97 -10.45 -0.29
C SER A 125 8.82 -11.44 0.87
N CYS A 126 7.63 -11.59 1.46
CA CYS A 126 7.39 -12.49 2.60
C CYS A 126 7.98 -13.88 2.36
N VAL A 127 8.89 -14.27 3.25
CA VAL A 127 9.48 -15.60 3.31
C VAL A 127 8.85 -16.28 4.51
N LEU A 128 8.01 -17.25 4.21
CA LEU A 128 7.51 -18.18 5.22
C LEU A 128 8.51 -19.32 5.26
N GLU A 129 9.03 -19.67 6.44
CA GLU A 129 9.82 -20.89 6.57
C GLU A 129 8.88 -22.04 6.18
N SER A 130 9.25 -22.85 5.18
CA SER A 130 8.58 -24.14 4.98
C SER A 130 8.68 -24.86 6.31
N CYS A 131 7.55 -25.09 6.96
CA CYS A 131 7.62 -25.59 8.31
C CYS A 131 8.28 -26.96 8.32
N PHE A 132 8.98 -27.20 9.41
CA PHE A 132 9.55 -28.50 9.69
C PHE A 132 8.48 -29.59 9.51
N GLY A 133 8.67 -30.49 8.55
CA GLY A 133 7.73 -31.57 8.25
C GLY A 133 6.68 -31.31 7.16
N ASP A 134 6.60 -30.11 6.58
CA ASP A 134 5.86 -29.86 5.32
C ASP A 134 6.75 -30.23 4.14
N VAL A 135 6.47 -31.39 3.55
CA VAL A 135 7.30 -31.98 2.49
C VAL A 135 6.72 -31.71 1.11
N ASP A 136 5.42 -31.42 1.01
CA ASP A 136 4.75 -31.14 -0.27
C ASP A 136 4.65 -29.64 -0.60
N GLY A 137 4.98 -28.77 0.36
CA GLY A 137 5.08 -27.33 0.24
C GLY A 137 3.72 -26.62 0.22
N ASP A 138 2.68 -27.22 0.82
CA ASP A 138 1.34 -26.65 0.89
C ASP A 138 1.09 -25.75 2.12
N ASN A 139 2.12 -25.53 2.93
CA ASN A 139 2.11 -24.79 4.20
C ASN A 139 1.24 -25.46 5.29
N ALA A 140 1.10 -26.78 5.29
CA ALA A 140 0.47 -27.50 6.39
C ALA A 140 1.06 -28.90 6.57
N VAL A 141 1.36 -29.28 7.82
CA VAL A 141 1.80 -30.65 8.11
C VAL A 141 0.59 -31.55 8.29
N THR A 142 0.21 -32.28 7.26
CA THR A 142 -1.01 -33.10 7.21
C THR A 142 -0.73 -34.56 6.83
N VAL A 143 -1.80 -35.29 6.50
CA VAL A 143 -1.70 -36.65 5.97
C VAL A 143 -1.01 -36.67 4.61
N SER A 144 -1.06 -35.56 3.85
CA SER A 144 -0.38 -35.47 2.55
C SER A 144 1.13 -35.66 2.71
N ASP A 145 1.73 -34.93 3.64
CA ASP A 145 3.15 -35.00 3.99
C ASP A 145 3.57 -36.37 4.51
N LEU A 146 2.75 -36.92 5.39
CA LEU A 146 2.96 -38.27 5.91
C LEU A 146 2.99 -39.31 4.77
N LEU A 147 2.12 -39.16 3.77
CA LEU A 147 2.08 -40.08 2.64
C LEU A 147 3.31 -39.96 1.74
N GLU A 148 3.89 -38.78 1.61
CA GLU A 148 5.15 -38.58 0.89
C GLU A 148 6.34 -39.23 1.61
N ILE A 149 6.49 -39.05 2.92
CA ILE A 149 7.52 -39.77 3.72
C ILE A 149 7.36 -41.28 3.56
N LEU A 150 6.12 -41.78 3.60
CA LEU A 150 5.85 -43.21 3.44
C LEU A 150 6.12 -43.72 2.01
N ALA A 151 6.06 -42.86 1.00
CA ALA A 151 6.37 -43.21 -0.38
C ALA A 151 7.87 -43.47 -0.60
N GLU A 152 8.74 -42.80 0.16
CA GLU A 152 10.20 -42.97 0.12
C GLU A 152 10.77 -43.75 1.32
N PHE A 153 9.91 -44.34 2.18
CA PHE A 153 10.37 -45.02 3.39
C PHE A 153 11.39 -46.13 3.10
N GLY A 154 12.56 -46.03 3.72
CA GLY A 154 13.72 -46.89 3.49
C GLY A 154 14.68 -46.40 2.41
N CYS A 155 14.49 -45.19 1.89
CA CYS A 155 15.46 -44.51 1.03
C CYS A 155 16.77 -44.24 1.79
N THR A 156 17.91 -44.38 1.10
CA THR A 156 19.26 -44.18 1.68
C THR A 156 20.20 -43.32 0.83
N GLU A 157 19.77 -42.86 -0.35
CA GLU A 157 20.52 -41.96 -1.22
C GLU A 157 19.55 -41.09 -2.02
N GLY A 158 19.76 -39.77 -2.04
CA GLY A 158 18.95 -38.85 -2.85
C GLY A 158 17.50 -38.71 -2.39
N CYS A 159 17.23 -38.93 -1.10
CA CYS A 159 15.90 -38.87 -0.53
C CYS A 159 15.41 -37.42 -0.45
N THR A 160 14.17 -37.18 -0.87
CA THR A 160 13.58 -35.84 -0.87
C THR A 160 12.80 -35.56 0.40
N THR A 161 12.46 -36.62 1.14
CA THR A 161 11.62 -36.61 2.35
C THR A 161 12.41 -36.89 3.63
N ASP A 162 13.73 -36.67 3.62
CA ASP A 162 14.63 -36.76 4.78
C ASP A 162 14.49 -35.51 5.64
N VAL A 163 13.58 -35.56 6.61
CA VAL A 163 13.25 -34.46 7.53
C VAL A 163 14.36 -34.28 8.56
N SER A 164 15.01 -35.37 8.96
CA SER A 164 16.05 -35.37 9.99
C SER A 164 17.43 -34.92 9.49
N GLY A 165 17.61 -34.89 8.17
CA GLY A 165 18.84 -34.50 7.50
C GLY A 165 19.97 -35.52 7.68
N ASP A 166 19.65 -36.79 7.98
CA ASP A 166 20.64 -37.84 8.22
C ASP A 166 21.05 -38.60 6.95
N GLY A 167 20.44 -38.25 5.82
CA GLY A 167 20.66 -38.82 4.50
C GLY A 167 19.75 -40.00 4.15
N ALA A 168 18.78 -40.35 4.99
CA ALA A 168 17.86 -41.46 4.78
C ALA A 168 16.43 -41.13 5.20
N THR A 169 15.43 -41.75 4.55
CA THR A 169 14.03 -41.66 4.98
C THR A 169 13.68 -42.87 5.85
N THR A 170 13.55 -42.68 7.15
CA THR A 170 13.39 -43.73 8.16
C THR A 170 12.31 -43.41 9.19
N VAL A 171 12.30 -44.18 10.30
CA VAL A 171 11.43 -43.91 11.44
C VAL A 171 11.79 -42.57 12.10
N ALA A 172 13.03 -42.10 11.99
CA ALA A 172 13.44 -40.81 12.54
C ALA A 172 12.60 -39.67 11.92
N ASP A 173 12.53 -39.63 10.60
CA ASP A 173 11.78 -38.62 9.83
C ASP A 173 10.29 -38.70 10.10
N LEU A 174 9.76 -39.93 10.17
CA LEU A 174 8.37 -40.15 10.54
C LEU A 174 8.05 -39.61 11.94
N LEU A 175 8.94 -39.81 12.91
CA LEU A 175 8.73 -39.33 14.28
C LEU A 175 8.88 -37.80 14.39
N GLU A 176 9.76 -37.21 13.59
CA GLU A 176 9.89 -35.75 13.50
C GLU A 176 8.67 -35.11 12.86
N LEU A 177 8.16 -35.62 11.74
CA LEU A 177 6.90 -35.16 11.17
C LEU A 177 5.74 -35.31 12.17
N LEU A 178 5.65 -36.46 12.85
CA LEU A 178 4.60 -36.69 13.84
C LEU A 178 4.73 -35.79 15.09
N SER A 179 5.89 -35.19 15.33
CA SER A 179 6.08 -34.24 16.43
C SER A 179 5.38 -32.89 16.20
N VAL A 180 5.13 -32.57 14.92
CA VAL A 180 4.54 -31.33 14.44
C VAL A 180 3.24 -31.56 13.65
N PHE A 181 2.79 -32.81 13.51
CA PHE A 181 1.59 -33.17 12.75
C PHE A 181 0.35 -32.36 13.16
N GLY A 182 -0.31 -31.78 12.17
CA GLY A 182 -1.47 -30.91 12.34
C GLY A 182 -1.13 -29.43 12.56
N SER A 183 0.15 -29.05 12.53
CA SER A 183 0.53 -27.64 12.45
C SER A 183 0.21 -27.09 11.07
N SER A 184 -0.51 -25.98 11.03
CA SER A 184 -0.51 -25.09 9.87
C SER A 184 0.71 -24.19 9.95
N CYS A 185 1.27 -23.91 8.79
CA CYS A 185 2.49 -23.14 8.61
C CYS A 185 2.07 -21.87 7.90
N SER A 186 2.63 -20.77 8.36
CA SER A 186 2.09 -19.45 8.10
C SER A 186 3.20 -18.47 7.95
#